data_AF-W5T0X2-F1
#
_entry.id   AF-W5T0X2-F1
#
_cell.length_a   1.000
_cell.length_b   1.000
_cell.length_c   1.000
_cell.angle_alpha   90.00
_cell.angle_beta   90.00
_cell.angle_gamma   90.00
#
_symmetry.space_group_name_H-M   'P 1'
#
loop_
_entity.id
_entity.type
_entity.pdbx_description
1 polymer ?
#
loop_
_entity_poly.entity_id
_entity_poly.type
_entity_poly.pdbx_seq_one_letter_code
_entity_poly.pdbx_strand_id
1 'polypeptide(L)'
;MRLRDNLLFLKTEYDYIIIDTNPSLEFTLVNVLLFSDYVMFPMTAEKWSIESLDLLEFYMKKLRIKLPIFIFITRFKKNNTHKQLLKYAQSKKGFLGFIHER
;
A
#
# COMPACT_ATOMS: atom_id res chain seq x y z
N MET A 1 7.06 -5.90 -17.46
CA MET A 1 7.48 -4.91 -18.49
C MET A 1 6.31 -4.20 -19.16
N ARG A 2 5.24 -4.91 -19.56
CA ARG A 2 4.11 -4.34 -20.33
C ARG A 2 3.49 -3.03 -19.81
N LEU A 3 3.38 -2.84 -18.48
CA LEU A 3 2.74 -1.62 -17.94
C LEU A 3 3.57 -0.36 -18.21
N ARG A 4 4.88 -0.39 -17.92
CA ARG A 4 5.79 0.73 -18.15
C ARG A 4 5.82 1.13 -19.63
N ASP A 5 5.93 0.14 -20.50
CA ASP A 5 6.00 0.35 -21.94
C ASP A 5 4.73 1.05 -22.44
N ASN A 6 3.55 0.65 -21.92
CA ASN A 6 2.28 1.28 -22.29
C ASN A 6 2.09 2.69 -21.71
N LEU A 7 2.59 2.95 -20.50
CA LEU A 7 2.47 4.27 -19.88
C LEU A 7 3.32 5.34 -20.60
N LEU A 8 4.41 4.94 -21.27
CA LEU A 8 5.19 5.82 -22.14
C LEU A 8 4.43 6.30 -23.38
N PHE A 9 3.37 5.59 -23.79
CA PHE A 9 2.54 5.96 -24.95
C PHE A 9 1.29 6.76 -24.58
N LEU A 10 1.14 7.16 -23.31
CA LEU A 10 0.09 8.09 -22.93
C LEU A 10 0.32 9.42 -23.64
N LYS A 11 -0.64 9.80 -24.49
CA LYS A 11 -0.60 11.08 -25.22
C LYS A 11 -0.86 12.28 -24.32
N THR A 12 -1.42 12.05 -23.14
CA THR A 12 -1.79 13.07 -22.15
C THR A 12 -0.87 12.94 -20.95
N GLU A 13 -0.33 14.06 -20.50
CA GLU A 13 0.41 14.14 -19.24
C GLU A 13 -0.56 14.28 -18.08
N TYR A 14 -0.38 13.48 -17.04
CA TYR A 14 -1.16 13.52 -15.81
C TYR A 14 -0.25 13.94 -14.67
N ASP A 15 -0.74 14.80 -13.77
CA ASP A 15 -0.02 15.14 -12.54
C ASP A 15 0.15 13.92 -11.63
N TYR A 16 -0.87 13.04 -11.60
CA TYR A 16 -0.88 11.83 -10.78
C TYR A 16 -1.59 10.69 -11.50
N ILE A 17 -1.06 9.47 -11.31
CA ILE A 17 -1.68 8.22 -11.75
C ILE A 17 -1.92 7.36 -10.51
N ILE A 18 -3.17 6.95 -10.28
CA ILE A 18 -3.54 6.02 -9.22
C ILE A 18 -3.79 4.66 -9.85
N ILE A 19 -3.10 3.64 -9.36
CA ILE A 19 -3.22 2.26 -9.84
C ILE A 19 -3.80 1.42 -8.71
N ASP A 20 -5.04 0.96 -8.90
CA ASP A 20 -5.63 -0.05 -8.02
C ASP A 20 -5.14 -1.44 -8.40
N THR A 21 -4.91 -2.28 -7.39
CA THR A 21 -4.33 -3.61 -7.57
C THR A 21 -5.14 -4.65 -6.83
N ASN A 22 -5.25 -5.85 -7.41
CA ASN A 22 -5.76 -7.00 -6.69
C ASN A 22 -4.98 -7.22 -5.39
N PRO A 23 -5.61 -7.72 -4.32
CA PRO A 23 -4.96 -8.04 -3.05
C PRO A 23 -4.16 -9.36 -3.15
N SER A 24 -3.28 -9.49 -4.14
CA SER A 24 -2.45 -10.67 -4.38
C SER A 24 -1.02 -10.30 -4.75
N LEU A 25 -0.06 -11.11 -4.27
CA LEU A 25 1.36 -10.94 -4.54
C LEU A 25 1.76 -11.64 -5.85
N GLU A 26 1.16 -11.18 -6.94
CA GLU A 26 1.36 -11.74 -8.27
C GLU A 26 2.26 -10.86 -9.14
N PHE A 27 2.54 -11.33 -10.36
CA PHE A 27 3.34 -10.59 -11.34
C PHE A 27 2.76 -9.19 -11.66
N THR A 28 1.45 -9.01 -11.56
CA THR A 28 0.80 -7.70 -11.73
C THR A 28 1.30 -6.69 -10.69
N LEU A 29 1.35 -7.09 -9.41
CA LEU A 29 1.85 -6.23 -8.34
C LEU A 29 3.33 -5.87 -8.55
N VAL A 30 4.16 -6.81 -9.00
CA VAL A 30 5.57 -6.55 -9.34
C VAL A 30 5.68 -5.44 -10.40
N ASN A 31 4.88 -5.51 -11.47
CA ASN A 31 4.93 -4.50 -12.53
C ASN A 31 4.51 -3.12 -12.03
N VAL A 32 3.52 -3.06 -11.15
CA VAL A 32 3.07 -1.80 -10.53
C VAL A 32 4.17 -1.25 -9.62
N LEU A 33 4.69 -2.06 -8.70
CA LEU A 33 5.76 -1.65 -7.78
C LEU A 33 7.06 -1.22 -8.48
N LEU A 34 7.36 -1.75 -9.66
CA LEU A 34 8.55 -1.32 -10.42
C LEU A 34 8.37 0.03 -11.11
N PHE A 35 7.14 0.52 -11.24
CA PHE A 35 6.81 1.77 -11.93
C PHE A 35 6.31 2.87 -10.99
N SER A 36 5.72 2.51 -9.85
CA SER A 36 5.20 3.48 -8.88
C SER A 36 6.31 4.26 -8.18
N ASP A 37 6.04 5.52 -7.86
CA ASP A 37 6.88 6.33 -6.98
C ASP A 37 6.53 6.13 -5.49
N TYR A 38 5.27 5.78 -5.21
CA TYR A 38 4.73 5.63 -3.86
C TYR A 38 3.76 4.46 -3.79
N VAL A 39 3.60 3.89 -2.59
CA VAL A 39 2.59 2.87 -2.29
C VAL A 39 1.68 3.38 -1.19
N MET A 40 0.37 3.24 -1.39
CA MET A 40 -0.64 3.47 -0.35
C MET A 40 -1.19 2.13 0.11
N PHE A 41 -1.09 1.83 1.41
CA PHE A 41 -1.49 0.55 1.99
C PHE A 41 -2.64 0.73 2.99
N PRO A 42 -3.87 0.33 2.64
CA PRO A 42 -5.00 0.32 3.56
C PRO A 42 -4.86 -0.83 4.58
N MET A 43 -5.02 -0.53 5.87
CA MET A 43 -5.09 -1.53 6.94
C MET A 43 -6.48 -1.55 7.57
N THR A 44 -6.99 -2.74 7.85
CA THR A 44 -8.17 -2.96 8.70
C THR A 44 -7.72 -3.55 10.04
N ALA A 45 -8.52 -3.47 11.09
CA ALA A 45 -8.20 -4.12 12.37
C ALA A 45 -8.54 -5.62 12.36
N GLU A 46 -7.93 -6.33 11.41
CA GLU A 46 -8.08 -7.76 11.21
C GLU A 46 -6.80 -8.50 11.61
N LYS A 47 -6.91 -9.82 11.80
CA LYS A 47 -5.82 -10.64 12.36
C LYS A 47 -4.52 -10.58 11.56
N TRP A 48 -4.60 -10.38 10.24
CA TRP A 48 -3.48 -10.54 9.32
C TRP A 48 -2.96 -9.23 8.73
N SER A 49 -3.45 -8.09 9.21
CA SER A 49 -3.17 -6.81 8.56
C SER A 49 -1.71 -6.37 8.73
N ILE A 50 -1.09 -6.70 9.86
CA ILE A 50 0.33 -6.41 10.13
C ILE A 50 1.20 -7.33 9.26
N GLU A 51 0.92 -8.63 9.28
CA GLU A 51 1.64 -9.64 8.52
C GLU A 51 1.57 -9.38 7.02
N SER A 52 0.44 -8.86 6.52
CA SER A 52 0.28 -8.48 5.11
C SER A 52 1.21 -7.33 4.72
N LEU A 53 1.39 -6.34 5.60
CA LEU A 53 2.35 -5.26 5.39
C LEU A 53 3.79 -5.79 5.42
N ASP A 54 4.13 -6.61 6.42
CA ASP A 54 5.47 -7.20 6.55
C ASP A 54 5.81 -8.07 5.32
N LEU A 55 4.83 -8.78 4.78
CA LEU A 55 4.99 -9.59 3.57
C LEU A 55 5.24 -8.72 2.32
N LEU A 56 4.55 -7.59 2.18
CA LEU A 56 4.80 -6.61 1.13
C LEU A 56 6.22 -6.02 1.26
N GLU A 57 6.62 -5.59 2.45
CA GLU A 57 7.96 -5.06 2.73
C GLU A 57 9.05 -6.10 2.40
N PHE A 58 8.84 -7.36 2.78
CA PHE A 58 9.73 -8.48 2.45
C PHE A 58 9.86 -8.68 0.94
N TYR A 59 8.73 -8.66 0.21
CA TYR A 59 8.71 -8.86 -1.22
C TYR A 59 9.40 -7.71 -1.97
N MET A 60 9.16 -6.47 -1.57
CA MET A 60 9.87 -5.29 -2.10
C MET A 60 11.37 -5.39 -1.85
N LYS A 61 11.79 -5.82 -0.65
CA LYS A 61 13.20 -6.06 -0.33
C LYS A 61 13.82 -7.12 -1.23
N LYS A 62 13.12 -8.24 -1.48
CA LYS A 62 13.57 -9.31 -2.38
C LYS A 62 13.78 -8.82 -3.81
N LEU A 63 12.94 -7.89 -4.27
CA LEU A 63 13.02 -7.27 -5.59
C LEU A 63 13.96 -6.05 -5.64
N ARG A 64 14.59 -5.68 -4.52
CA ARG A 64 15.43 -4.47 -4.37
C ARG A 64 14.70 -3.18 -4.71
N ILE A 65 13.38 -3.16 -4.51
CA ILE A 65 12.53 -1.99 -4.69
C ILE A 65 12.60 -1.14 -3.43
N LYS A 66 12.85 0.17 -3.59
CA LYS A 66 12.90 1.15 -2.50
C LYS A 66 11.85 2.22 -2.75
N LEU A 67 10.61 1.94 -2.39
CA LEU A 67 9.51 2.92 -2.46
C LEU A 67 9.00 3.26 -1.06
N PRO A 68 8.66 4.54 -0.80
CA PRO A 68 7.92 4.90 0.40
C PRO A 68 6.56 4.21 0.43
N ILE A 69 6.25 3.56 1.55
CA ILE A 69 4.93 3.00 1.85
C ILE A 69 4.22 3.94 2.81
N PHE A 70 3.05 4.41 2.41
CA PHE A 70 2.14 5.19 3.23
C PHE A 70 0.98 4.34 3.71
N ILE A 71 0.67 4.41 5.01
CA ILE A 71 -0.26 3.51 5.68
C ILE A 71 -1.44 4.32 6.20
N PHE A 72 -2.65 3.82 6.01
CA PHE A 72 -3.85 4.40 6.61
C PHE A 72 -4.80 3.29 7.07
N ILE A 73 -5.48 3.53 8.19
CA ILE A 73 -6.44 2.56 8.73
C ILE A 73 -7.84 2.86 8.17
N THR A 74 -8.51 1.86 7.62
CA THR A 74 -9.91 1.97 7.17
C THR A 74 -10.85 1.32 8.17
N ARG A 75 -12.15 1.65 8.07
CA ARG A 75 -13.24 1.06 8.87
C ARG A 75 -13.01 1.17 10.39
N PHE A 76 -12.40 2.27 10.85
CA PHE A 76 -11.96 2.41 12.23
C PHE A 76 -13.13 2.47 13.24
N LYS A 77 -13.10 1.59 14.24
CA LYS A 77 -14.02 1.57 15.39
C LYS A 77 -13.34 1.89 16.70
N LYS A 78 -14.08 2.42 17.67
CA LYS A 78 -13.59 2.69 19.04
C LYS A 78 -13.53 1.42 19.90
N ASN A 79 -12.71 0.44 19.52
CA ASN A 79 -12.49 -0.79 20.29
C ASN A 79 -11.01 -1.11 20.50
N ASN A 80 -10.71 -2.11 21.33
CA ASN A 80 -9.32 -2.43 21.72
C ASN A 80 -8.46 -2.88 20.54
N THR A 81 -8.99 -3.72 19.64
CA THR A 81 -8.26 -4.20 18.45
C THR A 81 -7.84 -3.05 17.54
N HIS A 82 -8.75 -2.11 17.27
CA HIS A 82 -8.44 -0.93 16.46
C HIS A 82 -7.45 0.01 17.14
N LYS A 83 -7.54 0.18 18.47
CA LYS A 83 -6.56 0.97 19.25
C LYS A 83 -5.16 0.35 19.19
N GLN A 84 -5.07 -0.98 19.21
CA GLN A 84 -3.80 -1.69 19.08
C GLN A 84 -3.20 -1.51 17.69
N LEU A 85 -3.99 -1.70 16.63
CA LEU A 85 -3.55 -1.45 15.26
C LEU A 85 -3.13 0.02 15.07
N LEU A 86 -3.88 0.97 15.63
CA LEU A 86 -3.55 2.39 15.55
C LEU A 86 -2.18 2.69 16.17
N LYS A 87 -1.86 2.12 17.34
CA LYS A 87 -0.54 2.27 17.96
C LYS A 87 0.57 1.69 17.08
N TYR A 88 0.35 0.53 16.47
CA TYR A 88 1.30 -0.06 15.52
C TYR A 88 1.50 0.86 14.31
N ALA A 89 0.41 1.30 13.66
CA ALA A 89 0.48 2.13 12.47
C ALA A 89 1.16 3.48 12.76
N GLN A 90 0.83 4.13 13.88
CA GLN A 90 1.45 5.40 14.31
C GLN A 90 2.96 5.32 14.53
N SER A 91 3.51 4.12 14.80
CA SER A 91 4.96 3.93 14.93
C SER A 91 5.70 3.94 13.58
N LYS A 92 4.98 3.80 12.46
CA LYS A 92 5.55 3.75 11.11
C LYS A 92 5.65 5.18 10.54
N LYS A 93 6.79 5.52 9.95
CA LYS A 93 7.05 6.86 9.35
C LYS A 93 6.01 7.27 8.30
N GLY A 94 5.41 6.33 7.58
CA GLY A 94 4.44 6.58 6.52
C GLY A 94 2.98 6.68 6.97
N PHE A 95 2.68 6.77 8.26
CA PHE A 95 1.29 6.82 8.72
C PHE A 95 0.57 8.11 8.30
N LEU A 96 -0.57 7.97 7.63
CA LEU A 96 -1.39 9.09 7.12
C LEU A 96 -2.63 9.38 7.97
N GLY A 97 -3.09 8.42 8.79
CA GLY A 97 -4.29 8.58 9.60
C GLY A 97 -5.23 7.38 9.55
N PHE A 98 -6.48 7.61 9.96
CA PHE A 98 -7.54 6.60 9.94
C PHE A 98 -8.87 7.18 9.47
N ILE A 99 -9.71 6.32 8.91
CA ILE A 99 -11.05 6.64 8.40
C ILE A 99 -12.06 5.83 9.20
N HIS A 100 -13.06 6.49 9.79
CA HIS A 100 -14.14 5.84 10.54
C HIS A 100 -14.99 4.94 9.63
N GLU A 101 -15.48 3.81 10.17
CA GLU A 101 -16.56 3.08 9.49
C GLU A 101 -17.83 3.95 9.48
N ARG A 102 -18.55 3.94 8.35
CA ARG A 102 -19.83 4.65 8.20
C ARG A 102 -20.94 3.92 8.94
#